data_AF-A0A847FME8-F1
#
_entry.id   AF-A0A847FME8-F1
#
_cell.length_a   1.000
_cell.length_b   1.000
_cell.length_c   1.000
_cell.angle_alpha   90.00
_cell.angle_beta   90.00
_cell.angle_gamma   90.00
#
_symmetry.space_group_name_H-M   'P 1'
#
loop_
_entity.id
_entity.type
_entity.pdbx_description
1 polymer ?
#
loop_
_entity_poly.entity_id
_entity_poly.type
_entity_poly.pdbx_seq_one_letter_code
_entity_poly.pdbx_strand_id
1 'polypeptide(L)' 'MDCPNCGVYNPDERTVCWRCDQELPKPKEPKKRRDPAAFQRRMWIIVAVAVALWLLLSWLLPLLLGSGGAP' A
#
# COMPACT_ATOMS: atom_id res chain seq x y z
N MET A 1 19.68 23.24 1.54
CA MET A 1 20.67 22.14 1.62
C MET A 1 22.08 22.59 1.25
N ASP A 2 23.13 21.99 1.80
CA ASP A 2 24.52 22.33 1.47
C ASP A 2 25.02 21.59 0.22
N CYS A 3 25.79 22.29 -0.61
CA CYS A 3 26.34 21.73 -1.83
C CYS A 3 27.40 20.65 -1.52
N PRO A 4 27.29 19.43 -2.09
CA PRO A 4 28.24 18.35 -1.82
C PRO A 4 29.64 18.58 -2.43
N ASN A 5 29.77 19.54 -3.36
CA ASN A 5 31.03 19.86 -4.02
C ASN A 5 31.79 20.99 -3.29
N CYS A 6 31.12 22.11 -2.99
CA CYS A 6 31.79 23.31 -2.43
C CYS A 6 31.32 23.70 -1.01
N GLY A 7 30.35 22.98 -0.42
CA GLY A 7 29.89 23.20 0.95
C GLY A 7 29.05 24.46 1.18
N VAL A 8 28.72 25.23 0.14
CA VAL A 8 27.85 26.41 0.30
C VAL A 8 26.40 26.02 0.51
N TYR A 9 25.69 26.77 1.36
CA TYR A 9 24.25 26.65 1.51
C TYR A 9 23.51 27.06 0.22
N ASN A 10 22.56 26.22 -0.19
CA ASN A 10 21.64 26.44 -1.30
C ASN A 10 20.18 26.29 -0.82
N PRO A 11 19.26 27.18 -1.23
CA PRO A 11 17.83 27.01 -1.00
C PRO A 11 17.31 25.67 -1.56
N ASP A 12 16.30 25.08 -0.92
CA ASP A 12 15.82 23.72 -1.24
C ASP A 12 15.11 23.61 -2.61
N GLU A 13 14.70 24.74 -3.18
CA GLU A 13 14.09 24.86 -4.51
C GLU A 13 15.11 24.90 -5.65
N ARG A 14 16.40 25.13 -5.36
CA ARG A 14 17.44 25.19 -6.37
C ARG A 14 17.84 23.79 -6.84
N THR A 15 17.91 23.62 -8.15
CA THR A 15 18.44 22.40 -8.80
C THR A 15 19.93 22.47 -9.09
N VAL A 16 20.52 23.67 -9.00
CA VAL A 16 21.94 23.94 -9.30
C VAL A 16 22.54 24.82 -8.21
N CYS A 17 23.79 24.51 -7.83
CA CYS A 17 24.57 25.27 -6.86
C CYS A 17 24.82 26.69 -7.39
N TRP A 18 24.51 27.72 -6.60
CA TRP A 18 24.67 29.11 -7.06
C TRP A 18 26.12 29.59 -7.12
N ARG A 19 27.05 28.84 -6.51
CA ARG A 19 28.47 29.20 -6.41
C ARG A 19 29.36 28.47 -7.40
N CYS A 20 29.12 27.19 -7.64
CA CYS A 20 30.00 26.34 -8.45
C CYS A 20 29.28 25.61 -9.59
N ASP A 21 28.02 25.94 -9.85
CA ASP A 21 27.19 25.39 -10.94
C ASP A 21 27.01 23.86 -10.94
N GLN A 22 27.39 23.19 -9.85
CA GLN A 22 27.16 21.77 -9.66
C GLN A 22 25.66 21.47 -9.53
N GLU A 23 25.17 20.42 -10.20
CA GLU A 23 23.82 19.92 -10.00
C GLU A 23 23.60 19.44 -8.55
N LEU A 24 22.46 19.84 -8.00
CA LEU A 24 22.09 19.54 -6.62
C LEU A 24 21.24 18.27 -6.56
N PRO A 25 21.41 17.43 -5.52
CA PRO A 25 20.55 16.30 -5.26
C PRO A 25 19.07 16.70 -5.26
N LYS A 26 18.25 16.03 -6.09
CA LYS A 26 16.81 16.26 -6.11
C LYS A 26 16.19 15.90 -4.75
N PRO A 27 15.29 16.72 -4.21
CA PRO A 27 14.48 16.33 -3.07
C PRO A 27 13.79 14.99 -3.37
N LYS A 28 13.85 14.04 -2.44
CA LYS A 28 13.11 12.78 -2.59
C LYS A 28 11.63 13.12 -2.59
N GLU A 29 10.91 12.72 -3.64
CA GLU A 29 9.48 12.91 -3.69
C GLU A 29 8.82 12.31 -2.44
N PRO A 30 7.81 12.99 -1.86
CA PRO A 30 7.11 12.47 -0.71
C PRO A 30 6.49 11.13 -1.09
N LYS A 31 6.88 10.05 -0.40
CA LYS A 31 6.28 8.73 -0.59
C LYS A 31 4.76 8.88 -0.46
N LYS A 32 4.04 8.54 -1.53
CA LYS A 32 2.57 8.53 -1.55
C LYS A 32 2.07 7.78 -0.32
N ARG A 33 1.33 8.46 0.56
CA ARG A 33 0.73 7.84 1.74
C ARG A 33 -0.24 6.76 1.25
N ARG A 34 -0.05 5.54 1.71
CA ARG A 34 -0.91 4.41 1.36
C ARG A 34 -2.30 4.68 1.96
N ASP A 35 -3.34 4.65 1.13
CA ASP A 35 -4.72 4.87 1.57
C ASP A 35 -5.15 3.72 2.51
N PRO A 36 -5.36 3.99 3.82
CA PRO A 36 -5.78 2.96 4.77
C PRO A 36 -7.17 2.39 4.43
N ALA A 37 -8.04 3.17 3.79
CA ALA A 37 -9.38 2.73 3.43
C ALA A 37 -9.36 1.68 2.32
N ALA A 38 -8.41 1.77 1.38
CA ALA A 38 -8.24 0.76 0.34
C ALA A 38 -7.81 -0.60 0.91
N PHE A 39 -6.95 -0.59 1.92
CA PHE A 39 -6.53 -1.82 2.62
C PHE A 39 -7.70 -2.44 3.38
N GLN A 40 -8.46 -1.63 4.13
CA GLN A 40 -9.62 -2.08 4.89
C GLN A 40 -10.72 -2.66 3.98
N ARG A 41 -11.03 -2.01 2.84
CA ARG A 41 -11.99 -2.56 1.85
C ARG A 41 -11.54 -3.93 1.33
N ARG A 42 -10.27 -4.08 0.97
CA ARG A 42 -9.73 -5.37 0.46
C ARG A 42 -9.80 -6.47 1.52
N MET A 43 -9.53 -6.14 2.78
CA MET A 43 -9.66 -7.07 3.90
C MET A 43 -11.11 -7.56 4.06
N TRP A 44 -12.09 -6.65 4.07
CA TRP A 44 -13.50 -7.01 4.21
C TRP A 44 -14.03 -7.83 3.02
N ILE A 45 -13.56 -7.57 1.81
CA ILE A 45 -13.89 -8.41 0.64
C ILE A 45 -13.37 -9.83 0.85
N ILE A 46 -12.12 -9.99 1.31
CA ILE A 46 -11.55 -11.33 1.59
C ILE A 46 -12.36 -12.05 2.68
N VAL A 47 -12.70 -11.36 3.77
CA VAL A 47 -13.53 -11.92 4.85
C VAL A 47 -14.90 -12.34 4.34
N ALA A 48 -15.58 -11.49 3.57
CA ALA A 48 -16.88 -11.80 3.00
C ALA A 48 -16.84 -13.02 2.07
N VAL A 49 -15.82 -13.12 1.21
CA VAL A 49 -15.62 -14.28 0.33
C VAL A 49 -15.34 -15.53 1.16
N ALA A 50 -14.49 -15.46 2.18
CA ALA A 50 -14.18 -16.61 3.04
C ALA A 50 -15.43 -17.11 3.80
N VAL A 51 -16.26 -16.20 4.31
CA VAL A 51 -17.52 -16.55 4.98
C VAL A 51 -18.51 -17.16 3.99
N ALA A 52 -18.64 -16.59 2.78
CA ALA A 52 -19.51 -17.14 1.75
C ALA A 52 -19.07 -18.56 1.34
N LEU A 53 -17.77 -18.77 1.13
CA LEU A 53 -17.23 -20.10 0.85
C LEU A 53 -17.47 -21.06 2.03
N TRP A 54 -17.24 -20.62 3.26
CA TRP A 54 -17.50 -21.45 4.44
C TRP A 54 -18.97 -21.88 4.53
N LEU A 55 -19.92 -20.95 4.37
CA LEU A 55 -21.35 -21.25 4.36
C LEU A 55 -21.72 -22.18 3.21
N LEU A 56 -21.21 -21.92 2.00
CA LEU A 56 -21.43 -22.78 0.84
C LEU A 56 -20.91 -24.19 1.10
N LEU A 57 -19.69 -24.34 1.60
CA LEU A 57 -19.14 -25.66 1.94
C LEU A 57 -19.96 -26.33 3.06
N SER A 58 -20.32 -25.60 4.11
CA SER A 58 -21.13 -26.11 5.22
C SER A 58 -22.52 -26.55 4.81
N TRP A 59 -23.11 -25.98 3.75
CA TRP A 59 -24.41 -26.37 3.23
C TRP A 59 -24.33 -27.42 2.11
N LEU A 60 -23.28 -27.39 1.27
CA LEU A 60 -23.09 -28.38 0.19
C LEU A 60 -22.55 -29.72 0.71
N LEU A 61 -21.62 -29.73 1.68
CA LEU A 61 -21.02 -30.98 2.18
C LEU A 61 -22.06 -31.96 2.73
N PRO A 62 -23.00 -31.56 3.61
CA PRO A 62 -24.01 -32.46 4.14
C PRO A 62 -24.94 -33.02 3.06
N LEU A 63 -25.22 -32.21 2.04
CA LEU A 63 -26.03 -32.62 0.88
C LEU A 63 -25.31 -33.67 0.03
N LEU A 64 -23.98 -33.53 -0.15
CA LEU A 64 -23.15 -34.45 -0.94
C LEU A 64 -22.80 -35.74 -0.19
N LEU A 65 -22.64 -35.68 1.13
CA LEU A 65 -22.40 -36.88 1.97
C LEU A 65 -23.68 -37.65 2.31
N GLY A 66 -24.85 -37.24 1.79
CA GLY A 66 -26.10 -37.99 1.92
C GLY A 66 -26.64 -38.10 3.35
N SER A 67 -26.15 -37.29 4.29
CA SER A 67 -26.72 -37.22 5.63
C SER A 67 -27.96 -36.33 5.59
N GLY A 68 -29.11 -36.93 5.25
CA GLY A 68 -30.40 -36.36 5.64
C GLY A 68 -30.42 -36.23 7.16
N GLY A 69 -30.27 -35.01 7.67
CA GLY A 69 -30.17 -34.77 9.10
C GLY A 69 -29.83 -33.32 9.41
N ALA A 70 -30.74 -32.41 9.08
CA ALA A 70 -30.87 -31.19 9.86
C ALA A 70 -31.55 -31.56 11.20
N PRO A 71 -31.11 -31.06 12.36
CA PRO A 71 -31.98 -31.00 13.54
C PRO A 71 -33.17 -30.05 13.29
#